data_AF-A0A835R8N2-F1
#
_entry.id   AF-A0A835R8N2-F1
#
_cell.length_a   1.000
_cell.length_b   1.000
_cell.length_c   1.000
_cell.angle_alpha   90.00
_cell.angle_beta   90.00
_cell.angle_gamma   90.00
#
_symmetry.space_group_name_H-M   'P 1'
#
loop_
_entity.id
_entity.type
_entity.pdbx_description
1 polymer ?
#
loop_
_entity_poly.entity_id
_entity_poly.type
_entity_poly.pdbx_seq_one_letter_code
_entity_poly.pdbx_strand_id
1 'polypeptide(L)'
;MWKLISHSGPLRFNVDDFDGQLPNLYANPYAWTKISNLLFVDWSIGTGFSYSKDEADYTSEDVKSTKLNYKFIRKPLNKPARCHSPDYAQREI
;
A
#
# COMPACT_ATOMS: atom_id res chain seq x y z
N MET A 1 1.76 1.02 -4.85
CA MET A 1 1.49 0.26 -6.12
C MET A 1 2.63 -0.65 -6.58
N TRP A 2 3.84 -0.12 -6.84
CA TRP A 2 4.96 -0.90 -7.44
C TRP A 2 5.47 -2.11 -6.64
N LYS A 3 5.30 -2.10 -5.31
CA LYS A 3 5.77 -3.19 -4.42
C LYS A 3 4.99 -4.50 -4.58
N LEU A 4 3.70 -4.44 -4.89
CA LEU A 4 2.82 -5.62 -5.02
C LEU A 4 3.14 -6.48 -6.25
N ILE A 5 3.58 -5.81 -7.31
CA ILE A 5 3.88 -6.38 -8.63
C ILE A 5 5.40 -6.59 -8.84
N SER A 6 6.19 -6.26 -7.82
CA SER A 6 7.65 -6.39 -7.83
C SER A 6 8.09 -7.85 -7.69
N HIS A 7 9.38 -8.10 -7.91
CA HIS A 7 9.98 -9.45 -7.84
C HIS A 7 9.64 -10.25 -6.57
N SER A 8 9.37 -9.57 -5.45
CA SER A 8 9.08 -10.20 -4.15
C SER A 8 7.58 -10.32 -3.85
N GLY A 9 6.74 -9.64 -4.64
CA GLY A 9 5.29 -9.59 -4.48
C GLY A 9 4.59 -10.84 -5.02
N PRO A 10 3.32 -11.05 -4.66
CA PRO A 10 2.54 -12.22 -5.07
C PRO A 10 2.20 -12.25 -6.56
N LEU A 11 2.24 -11.11 -7.24
CA LEU A 11 1.77 -10.96 -8.61
C LEU A 11 2.88 -10.39 -9.50
N ARG A 12 2.85 -10.74 -10.79
CA ARG A 12 3.71 -10.15 -11.83
C ARG A 12 2.89 -9.86 -13.08
N PHE A 13 3.30 -8.84 -13.82
CA PHE A 13 2.72 -8.55 -15.13
C PHE A 13 3.28 -9.50 -16.19
N ASN A 14 2.39 -10.02 -17.03
CA ASN A 14 2.78 -10.61 -18.31
C ASN A 14 3.01 -9.48 -19.31
N VAL A 15 4.28 -9.22 -19.62
CA VAL A 15 4.68 -8.15 -20.55
C VAL A 15 4.81 -8.69 -21.98
N ASP A 16 4.98 -10.00 -22.14
CA ASP A 16 5.22 -10.64 -23.44
C ASP A 16 3.94 -10.74 -24.28
N ASP A 17 2.77 -10.70 -23.63
CA ASP A 17 1.42 -10.84 -24.22
C ASP A 17 0.62 -9.52 -24.12
N PHE A 18 1.31 -8.39 -24.20
CA PHE A 18 0.68 -7.08 -24.00
C PHE A 18 0.08 -6.53 -25.29
N ASP A 19 -1.21 -6.79 -25.51
CA ASP A 19 -1.97 -6.34 -26.68
C ASP A 19 -2.45 -4.86 -26.60
N GLY A 20 -1.89 -4.06 -25.69
CA GLY A 20 -2.35 -2.68 -25.44
C GLY A 20 -3.64 -2.56 -24.61
N GLN A 21 -4.21 -3.68 -24.18
CA GLN A 21 -5.32 -3.75 -23.23
C GLN A 21 -4.81 -3.93 -21.78
N LEU A 22 -5.69 -4.28 -20.84
CA LEU A 22 -5.29 -4.51 -19.45
C LEU A 22 -4.26 -5.66 -19.39
N PRO A 23 -3.07 -5.45 -18.79
CA PRO A 23 -2.03 -6.48 -18.74
C PRO A 23 -2.47 -7.66 -17.86
N ASN A 24 -2.25 -8.87 -18.35
CA ASN A 24 -2.53 -10.09 -17.61
C ASN A 24 -1.60 -10.22 -16.39
N LEU A 25 -2.15 -10.68 -15.26
CA LEU A 25 -1.42 -10.90 -14.02
C LEU A 25 -1.24 -12.40 -13.77
N TYR A 26 -0.03 -12.82 -13.39
CA TYR A 26 0.23 -14.19 -12.96
C TYR A 26 0.84 -14.24 -11.56
N ALA A 27 0.63 -15.37 -10.88
CA ALA A 27 1.15 -15.61 -9.54
C ALA A 27 2.66 -15.83 -9.58
N ASN A 28 3.38 -15.15 -8.70
CA ASN A 28 4.82 -15.29 -8.56
C ASN A 28 5.17 -16.55 -7.75
N PRO A 29 5.87 -17.54 -8.32
CA PRO A 29 6.25 -18.76 -7.61
C PRO A 29 7.27 -18.50 -6.48
N TYR A 30 7.96 -17.36 -6.48
CA TYR A 30 8.96 -17.00 -5.45
C TYR A 30 8.48 -15.87 -4.54
N ALA A 31 7.18 -15.62 -4.47
CA ALA A 31 6.62 -14.59 -3.61
C ALA A 31 6.89 -14.85 -2.13
N TRP A 32 7.34 -13.81 -1.42
CA TRP A 32 7.55 -13.87 0.03
C TRP A 32 6.25 -14.01 0.82
N THR A 33 5.12 -13.69 0.19
CA THR A 33 3.78 -13.93 0.73
C THR A 33 3.46 -15.43 0.91
N LYS A 34 4.24 -16.34 0.32
CA LYS A 34 4.06 -17.79 0.52
C LYS A 34 4.40 -18.25 1.93
N ILE A 35 5.31 -17.55 2.59
CA ILE A 35 5.86 -17.93 3.91
C ILE A 35 5.62 -16.87 4.98
N SER A 36 5.11 -15.70 4.60
CA SER A 36 4.91 -14.57 5.52
C SER A 36 3.72 -13.71 5.12
N ASN A 37 3.12 -13.02 6.09
CA ASN A 37 2.12 -12.00 5.82
C ASN A 37 2.82 -10.66 5.57
N LEU A 38 2.76 -10.16 4.33
CA LEU A 38 3.36 -8.87 3.96
C LEU A 38 2.32 -7.76 3.96
N LEU A 39 2.60 -6.68 4.69
CA LEU A 39 1.84 -5.43 4.65
C LEU A 39 2.59 -4.41 3.82
N PHE A 40 2.01 -4.00 2.70
CA PHE A 40 2.57 -2.95 1.84
C PHE A 40 1.99 -1.59 2.22
N VAL A 41 2.85 -0.66 2.60
CA VAL A 41 2.47 0.72 2.95
C VAL A 41 3.13 1.67 1.94
N ASP A 42 2.31 2.49 1.29
CA ASP A 42 2.76 3.62 0.48
C ASP A 42 2.92 4.82 1.45
N TRP A 43 4.16 5.27 1.66
CA TRP A 43 4.49 6.24 2.71
C TRP A 43 4.84 7.63 2.15
N SER A 44 4.25 8.62 2.83
CA SER A 44 4.10 10.05 2.59
C SER A 44 2.86 10.40 1.78
N ILE A 45 2.27 11.55 2.13
CA ILE A 45 1.06 12.07 1.48
C ILE A 45 1.43 12.44 0.04
N GLY A 46 0.62 11.98 -0.91
CA GLY A 46 0.89 12.13 -2.34
C GLY A 46 1.65 10.96 -2.98
N THR A 47 2.01 9.91 -2.22
CA THR A 47 2.65 8.72 -2.81
C THR A 47 1.66 7.59 -3.08
N GLY A 48 1.59 7.16 -4.34
CA GLY A 48 0.74 6.03 -4.74
C GLY A 48 -0.74 6.31 -4.49
N PHE A 49 -1.30 5.63 -3.49
CA PHE A 49 -2.71 5.78 -3.09
C PHE A 49 -2.92 6.61 -1.82
N SER A 50 -1.85 7.12 -1.22
CA SER A 50 -1.92 7.95 -0.01
C SER A 50 -2.23 9.41 -0.41
N TYR A 51 -3.35 9.96 0.06
CA TYR A 51 -3.80 11.33 -0.24
C TYR A 51 -4.37 12.02 1.01
N SER A 52 -4.30 13.35 1.05
CA SER A 52 -5.01 14.20 2.02
C SER A 52 -5.99 15.11 1.29
N LYS A 53 -7.03 15.57 1.99
CA LYS A 53 -7.97 16.58 1.47
C LYS A 53 -7.45 18.00 1.62
N ASP A 54 -6.50 18.20 2.55
CA ASP A 54 -5.94 19.50 2.86
C ASP A 54 -4.62 19.69 2.11
N GLU A 55 -4.53 20.74 1.30
CA GLU A 55 -3.35 21.01 0.48
C GLU A 55 -2.09 21.27 1.33
N ALA A 56 -2.27 21.79 2.55
CA ALA A 56 -1.17 22.06 3.47
C ALA A 56 -0.41 20.78 3.89
N ASP A 57 -1.09 19.63 3.88
CA ASP A 57 -0.52 18.34 4.30
C ASP A 57 0.44 17.74 3.25
N TYR A 58 0.39 18.21 2.01
CA TYR A 58 1.36 17.85 0.98
C TYR A 58 2.75 18.45 1.25
N THR A 59 2.88 19.33 2.25
CA THR A 59 4.18 19.79 2.74
C THR A 59 4.85 18.68 3.56
N SER A 60 5.76 17.95 2.92
CA SER A 60 6.48 16.85 3.54
C SER A 60 7.54 17.34 4.52
N GLU A 61 7.38 17.00 5.79
CA GLU A 61 8.44 17.10 6.81
C GLU A 61 8.68 15.73 7.43
N ASP A 62 9.95 15.38 7.65
CA ASP A 62 10.35 14.05 8.17
C ASP A 62 9.65 13.70 9.48
N VAL A 63 9.52 14.67 10.39
CA VAL A 63 8.87 14.49 11.69
C VAL A 63 7.38 14.23 11.55
N LYS A 64 6.69 14.97 10.67
CA LYS A 64 5.25 14.78 10.40
C LYS A 64 5.01 13.42 9.75
N SER A 65 5.79 13.10 8.73
CA SER A 65 5.72 11.86 7.98
C SER A 65 5.97 10.63 8.86
N THR A 66 6.93 10.72 9.80
CA THR A 66 7.22 9.64 10.77
C THR A 66 6.10 9.46 11.79
N LYS A 67 5.49 10.55 12.28
CA LYS A 67 4.34 10.50 13.20
C LYS A 67 3.13 9.84 12.54
N LEU A 68 2.85 10.16 11.28
CA LEU A 68 1.77 9.55 10.51
C LEU A 68 1.99 8.04 10.34
N ASN A 69 3.21 7.60 10.00
CA ASN A 69 3.54 6.18 9.94
C ASN A 69 3.33 5.45 11.27
N TYR A 70 3.81 6.04 12.36
CA TYR A 70 3.65 5.46 13.68
C TYR A 70 2.16 5.29 14.03
N LYS A 71 1.35 6.32 13.77
CA LYS A 71 -0.10 6.28 14.00
C LYS A 71 -0.77 5.22 13.12
N PHE A 72 -0.40 5.14 11.85
CA PHE A 72 -0.92 4.17 10.90
C PHE A 72 -0.67 2.72 11.35
N ILE A 73 0.54 2.40 11.83
CA ILE A 73 0.88 1.04 12.29
C ILE A 73 0.17 0.73 13.61
N ARG A 74 0.10 1.66 14.56
CA ARG A 74 -0.46 1.40 15.90
C ARG A 74 -1.99 1.27 15.89
N LYS A 75 -2.68 2.03 15.04
CA LYS A 75 -4.15 2.06 14.98
C LYS A 75 -4.81 0.70 14.72
N PRO A 76 -4.37 -0.13 13.75
CA PRO A 76 -4.93 -1.47 13.54
C PRO A 76 -4.57 -2.45 14.65
N LEU A 77 -3.40 -2.34 15.29
CA LEU A 77 -3.00 -3.23 16.40
C LEU A 77 -3.84 -3.01 17.67
N ASN A 78 -4.29 -1.78 17.90
CA ASN A 78 -5.09 -1.44 19.08
C ASN A 78 -6.58 -1.76 18.91
N LYS A 79 -7.01 -2.34 17.78
CA LYS A 79 -8.39 -2.75 17.54
C LYS A 79 -8.54 -4.27 17.69
N PRO A 80 -9.51 -4.78 18.47
CA PRO A 80 -9.80 -6.20 18.49
C PRO A 80 -10.24 -6.69 17.10
N ALA A 81 -9.83 -7.91 16.75
CA ALA A 81 -9.96 -8.48 15.41
C ALA A 81 -11.43 -8.68 14.97
N ARG A 82 -11.94 -7.79 14.11
CA ARG A 82 -12.97 -7.94 13.04
C ARG A 82 -13.62 -6.57 12.76
N CYS A 83 -14.23 -6.25 11.62
CA CYS A 83 -14.01 -6.48 10.18
C CYS A 83 -14.91 -5.42 9.49
N HIS A 84 -14.60 -5.00 8.26
CA HIS A 84 -15.43 -4.17 7.36
C HIS A 84 -15.72 -2.70 7.77
N SER A 85 -14.85 -1.79 7.36
CA SER A 85 -15.32 -0.61 6.61
C SER A 85 -14.25 -0.14 5.64
N PRO A 86 -14.57 0.10 4.36
CA PRO A 86 -13.62 0.57 3.35
C PRO A 86 -13.15 2.02 3.59
N ASP A 87 -13.79 2.77 4.50
CA ASP A 87 -13.62 4.22 4.64
C ASP A 87 -12.47 4.67 5.58
N TYR A 88 -11.77 3.75 6.25
CA TYR A 88 -10.87 4.17 7.35
C TYR A 88 -9.45 4.55 6.94
N ALA A 89 -8.96 4.09 5.78
CA ALA A 89 -7.60 4.38 5.34
C ALA A 89 -7.46 5.80 4.77
N GLN A 90 -8.56 6.39 4.30
CA GLN A 90 -8.54 7.62 3.52
C GLN A 90 -8.82 8.89 4.32
N ARG A 91 -9.31 8.78 5.56
CA ARG A 91 -9.72 9.94 6.37
C ARG A 91 -8.64 10.46 7.32
N GLU A 92 -7.50 9.79 7.45
CA GLU A 92 -6.50 10.12 8.46
C GLU A 92 -5.04 9.95 8.00
N ILE A 93 -4.78 10.19 6.72
CA ILE A 93 -3.44 10.57 6.28
C ILE A 93 -3.49 12.06 5.98
#